data_AF-A0A645J085-F1
#
_entry.id   AF-A0A645J085-F1
#
_cell.length_a   1.000
_cell.length_b   1.000
_cell.length_c   1.000
_cell.angle_alpha   90.00
_cell.angle_beta   90.00
_cell.angle_gamma   90.00
#
_symmetry.space_group_name_H-M   'P 1'
#
loop_
_entity.id
_entity.type
_entity.pdbx_description
1 polymer ?
#
loop_
_entity_poly.entity_id
_entity_poly.type
_entity_poly.pdbx_seq_one_letter_code
_entity_poly.pdbx_strand_id
1 'polypeptide(L)'
;MEAAAQRGVYSVGSIVDHNAVSEDYVLGSAMLPPSNILRIMVEGYLDGSLTGSPEVLVLGLKEGIEEFRVNPSMRDKLPASAFSLLEQATEDMIAGEITVTLP
;
A
#
# COMPACT_ATOMS: atom_id res chain seq x y z
N MET A 1 -15.03 6.57 -3.84
CA MET A 1 -14.71 7.33 -2.61
C MET A 1 -15.63 8.51 -2.43
N GLU A 2 -15.82 9.38 -3.43
CA GLU A 2 -16.76 10.51 -3.36
C GLU A 2 -18.17 10.12 -2.90
N ALA A 3 -18.74 9.06 -3.51
CA ALA A 3 -20.05 8.55 -3.11
C ALA A 3 -20.09 8.00 -1.67
N ALA A 4 -18.97 7.50 -1.15
CA ALA A 4 -18.87 7.03 0.24
C ALA A 4 -18.81 8.23 1.19
N ALA A 5 -18.01 9.25 0.86
CA ALA A 5 -17.93 10.50 1.62
C ALA A 5 -19.29 11.22 1.68
N GLN A 6 -20.02 11.31 0.57
CA GLN A 6 -21.38 11.88 0.53
C GLN A 6 -22.38 11.15 1.43
N ARG A 7 -22.10 9.87 1.73
CA ARG A 7 -22.93 9.02 2.61
C ARG A 7 -22.38 8.91 4.02
N GLY A 8 -21.30 9.62 4.34
CA GLY A 8 -20.64 9.55 5.64
C GLY A 8 -19.98 8.19 5.92
N VAL A 9 -19.57 7.47 4.88
CA VAL A 9 -18.97 6.13 4.99
C VAL A 9 -17.48 6.21 4.69
N TYR A 10 -16.67 5.59 5.55
CA TYR A 10 -15.22 5.50 5.37
C TYR A 10 -14.84 4.71 4.12
N SER A 11 -13.70 5.06 3.54
CA SER A 11 -13.17 4.44 2.34
C SER A 11 -11.64 4.38 2.35
N VAL A 12 -11.10 3.46 1.56
CA VAL A 12 -9.66 3.30 1.31
C VAL A 12 -9.42 3.51 -0.18
N GLY A 13 -8.44 4.34 -0.52
CA GLY A 13 -7.97 4.55 -1.88
C GLY A 13 -7.17 3.35 -2.39
N SER A 14 -7.10 3.21 -3.71
CA SER A 14 -6.38 2.12 -4.37
C SER A 14 -5.48 2.66 -5.49
N ILE A 15 -4.30 2.06 -5.64
CA ILE A 15 -3.25 2.30 -6.65
C ILE A 15 -2.55 3.65 -6.50
N VAL A 16 -3.30 4.74 -6.35
CA VAL A 16 -2.79 6.11 -6.20
C VAL A 16 -3.36 6.79 -4.95
N ASP A 17 -2.73 7.91 -4.58
CA ASP A 17 -3.08 8.68 -3.39
C ASP A 17 -4.40 9.43 -3.62
N HIS A 18 -5.40 9.07 -2.83
CA HIS A 18 -6.73 9.67 -2.85
C HIS A 18 -7.08 10.37 -1.54
N ASN A 19 -6.09 10.66 -0.69
CA ASN A 19 -6.33 11.24 0.63
C ASN A 19 -7.03 12.61 0.54
N ALA A 20 -6.82 13.34 -0.56
CA ALA A 20 -7.47 14.63 -0.83
C ALA A 20 -8.96 14.52 -1.23
N VAL A 21 -9.50 13.32 -1.51
CA VAL A 21 -10.92 13.16 -1.89
C VAL A 21 -11.85 13.49 -0.71
N SER A 22 -11.43 13.20 0.52
CA SER A 22 -12.16 13.63 1.72
C SER A 22 -11.24 13.57 2.94
N GLU A 23 -11.19 14.68 3.68
CA GLU A 23 -10.46 14.76 4.96
C GLU A 23 -11.15 13.99 6.10
N ASP A 24 -12.43 13.66 5.95
CA ASP A 24 -13.25 13.03 6.99
C ASP A 24 -13.47 11.53 6.74
N TYR A 25 -13.49 11.11 5.48
CA TYR A 25 -13.97 9.78 5.10
C TYR A 25 -13.00 8.95 4.27
N VAL A 26 -11.82 9.45 3.92
CA VAL A 26 -10.73 8.63 3.34
C VAL A 26 -9.73 8.30 4.45
N LEU A 27 -9.64 7.02 4.82
CA LEU A 27 -8.73 6.56 5.88
C LEU A 27 -7.26 6.60 5.44
N GLY A 28 -7.02 6.35 4.16
CA GLY A 28 -5.70 6.24 3.55
C GLY A 28 -5.82 5.62 2.17
N SER A 29 -4.68 5.39 1.52
CA SER A 29 -4.61 4.82 0.18
C SER A 29 -3.61 3.66 0.13
N ALA A 30 -4.04 2.51 -0.37
CA ALA A 30 -3.16 1.42 -0.75
C ALA A 30 -2.51 1.76 -2.10
N MET A 31 -1.23 2.12 -2.05
CA MET A 31 -0.46 2.60 -3.18
C MET A 31 0.20 1.45 -3.92
N LEU A 32 0.17 1.49 -5.25
CA LEU A 32 0.93 0.61 -6.14
C LEU A 32 1.54 1.48 -7.25
N PRO A 33 2.55 2.31 -6.94
CA PRO A 33 3.11 3.24 -7.90
C PRO A 33 3.83 2.48 -9.03
N PRO A 34 3.39 2.61 -10.30
CA PRO A 34 3.99 1.88 -11.42
C PRO A 34 5.49 2.18 -11.61
N SER A 35 5.94 3.36 -11.17
CA SER A 35 7.35 3.77 -11.19
C SER A 35 8.24 2.83 -10.39
N ASN A 36 7.76 2.28 -9.27
CA ASN A 36 8.57 1.41 -8.43
C ASN A 36 8.80 0.04 -9.11
N ILE A 37 7.77 -0.48 -9.79
CA ILE A 37 7.86 -1.71 -10.58
C ILE A 37 8.86 -1.54 -11.70
N LEU A 38 8.75 -0.43 -12.46
CA LEU A 38 9.68 -0.12 -13.55
C LEU A 38 11.12 0.05 -13.03
N ARG A 39 11.30 0.70 -11.88
CA ARG A 39 12.62 0.86 -11.25
C ARG A 39 13.24 -0.51 -10.95
N ILE A 40 12.52 -1.42 -10.29
CA ILE A 40 13.02 -2.77 -10.00
C ILE A 40 13.40 -3.51 -11.29
N MET A 41 12.57 -3.42 -12.33
CA MET A 41 12.86 -4.07 -13.62
C MET A 41 14.15 -3.51 -14.27
N VAL A 42 14.32 -2.18 -14.26
CA VAL A 42 15.50 -1.53 -14.84
C VAL A 42 16.76 -1.82 -14.02
N GLU A 43 16.70 -1.69 -12.70
CA GLU A 43 17.82 -2.00 -11.80
C GLU A 43 18.24 -3.47 -11.95
N GLY A 44 17.27 -4.38 -11.93
CA GLY A 44 17.53 -5.81 -12.10
C GLY A 44 18.10 -6.16 -13.48
N TYR A 45 17.70 -5.46 -14.53
CA TYR A 45 18.29 -5.65 -15.85
C TYR A 45 19.75 -5.16 -15.89
N LEU A 46 20.03 -4.02 -15.26
CA LEU A 46 21.37 -3.42 -15.24
C LEU A 46 22.37 -4.21 -14.39
N ASP A 47 21.92 -4.77 -13.26
CA ASP A 47 22.78 -5.57 -12.36
C ASP A 47 22.83 -7.06 -12.75
N GLY A 48 22.01 -7.48 -13.72
CA GLY A 48 21.96 -8.85 -14.24
C GLY A 48 21.14 -9.83 -13.39
N SER A 49 20.49 -9.37 -12.32
CA SER A 49 19.59 -10.18 -11.49
C SER A 49 18.26 -10.50 -12.17
N LEU A 50 17.78 -9.60 -13.04
CA LEU A 50 16.64 -9.84 -13.91
C LEU A 50 17.09 -10.62 -15.14
N THR A 51 17.18 -11.94 -14.98
CA THR A 51 17.40 -12.84 -16.11
C THR A 51 16.09 -13.06 -16.87
N GLY A 52 16.14 -13.39 -18.17
CA GLY A 52 14.95 -13.75 -18.97
C GLY A 52 14.27 -15.07 -18.54
N SER A 53 14.40 -15.43 -17.26
CA SER A 53 13.83 -16.61 -16.63
C SER A 53 12.29 -16.55 -16.67
N PRO A 54 11.60 -17.68 -16.86
CA PRO A 54 10.14 -17.77 -16.78
C PRO A 54 9.61 -17.65 -15.33
N GLU A 55 10.47 -17.43 -14.34
CA GLU A 55 10.08 -17.32 -12.94
C GLU A 55 9.21 -16.08 -12.69
N VAL A 56 8.15 -16.28 -11.92
CA VAL A 56 7.25 -15.21 -11.50
C VAL A 56 7.95 -14.34 -10.46
N LEU A 57 8.11 -13.05 -10.77
CA LEU A 57 8.50 -12.05 -9.79
C LEU A 57 7.33 -11.79 -8.84
N VAL A 58 7.50 -12.18 -7.58
CA VAL A 58 6.59 -11.83 -6.49
C VAL A 58 7.13 -10.54 -5.87
N LEU A 59 6.35 -9.46 -5.97
CA LEU A 59 6.69 -8.15 -5.45
C LEU A 59 5.53 -7.64 -4.58
N GLY A 60 5.84 -7.11 -3.40
CA GLY A 60 4.84 -6.53 -2.50
C GLY A 60 5.43 -5.50 -1.54
N LEU A 61 4.94 -5.49 -0.31
CA LEU A 61 5.38 -4.58 0.76
C LEU A 61 6.89 -4.69 1.00
N LYS A 62 7.44 -5.91 1.00
CA LYS A 62 8.86 -6.16 1.27
C LYS A 62 9.78 -5.56 0.21
N GLU A 63 9.36 -5.59 -1.05
CA GLU A 63 10.10 -5.03 -2.19
C GLU A 63 9.82 -3.53 -2.39
N GLY A 64 8.98 -2.91 -1.55
CA GLY A 64 8.61 -1.50 -1.63
C GLY A 64 7.75 -1.16 -2.85
N ILE A 65 7.06 -2.16 -3.41
CA ILE A 65 6.14 -1.98 -4.53
C ILE A 65 4.75 -1.55 -4.05
N GLU A 66 4.37 -1.99 -2.86
CA GLU A 66 3.14 -1.58 -2.21
C GLU A 66 3.44 -0.79 -0.94
N GLU A 67 2.59 0.18 -0.62
CA GLU A 67 2.56 0.86 0.68
C GLU A 67 1.13 1.23 1.03
N PHE A 68 0.79 1.29 2.33
CA PHE A 68 -0.43 1.94 2.76
C PHE A 68 -0.12 3.34 3.29
N ARG A 69 -0.61 4.36 2.60
CA ARG A 69 -0.44 5.76 3.00
C ARG A 69 -1.64 6.26 3.77
N VAL A 70 -1.50 6.34 5.08
CA VAL A 70 -2.51 6.93 5.98
C VAL A 70 -2.83 8.37 5.55
N ASN A 71 -4.12 8.72 5.55
CA ASN A 71 -4.54 10.11 5.35
C ASN A 71 -4.12 10.97 6.56
N PRO A 72 -3.28 12.00 6.38
CA PRO A 72 -2.83 12.84 7.49
C PRO A 72 -3.99 13.45 8.29
N SER A 73 -5.09 13.81 7.62
CA SER A 73 -6.28 14.40 8.24
C SER A 73 -7.02 13.45 9.21
N MET A 74 -6.68 12.15 9.19
CA MET A 74 -7.26 11.14 10.08
C MET A 74 -6.45 10.90 11.36
N ARG A 75 -5.23 11.43 11.46
CA ARG A 75 -4.33 11.18 12.61
C ARG A 75 -4.94 11.62 13.94
N ASP A 76 -5.63 12.75 13.95
CA ASP A 76 -6.30 13.29 15.15
C ASP A 76 -7.74 12.80 15.31
N LYS A 77 -8.28 12.07 14.32
CA LYS A 77 -9.67 11.60 14.29
C LYS A 77 -9.82 10.14 14.69
N LEU A 78 -8.72 9.37 14.67
CA LEU A 78 -8.70 7.95 14.99
C LEU A 78 -7.83 7.68 16.23
N PRO A 79 -8.11 6.60 16.99
CA PRO A 79 -7.26 6.21 18.11
C PRO A 79 -5.82 5.93 17.66
N ALA A 80 -4.84 6.33 18.47
CA ALA A 80 -3.42 6.06 18.21
C ALA A 80 -3.14 4.55 18.01
N SER A 81 -3.86 3.69 18.73
CA SER A 81 -3.75 2.24 18.61
C SER A 81 -4.09 1.71 17.21
N ALA A 82 -4.93 2.40 16.43
CA ALA A 82 -5.23 1.99 15.07
C ALA A 82 -4.00 2.11 14.15
N PHE A 83 -3.19 3.15 14.34
CA PHE A 83 -1.96 3.34 13.57
C PHE A 83 -0.87 2.37 13.99
N SER A 84 -0.73 2.10 15.29
CA SER A 84 0.20 1.07 15.77
C SER A 84 -0.16 -0.33 15.24
N LEU A 85 -1.46 -0.66 15.16
CA LEU A 85 -1.91 -1.93 14.57
C LEU A 85 -1.58 -2.02 13.08
N LEU A 86 -1.69 -0.92 12.33
CA LEU A 86 -1.33 -0.86 10.92
C LEU A 86 0.17 -1.03 10.71
N GLU A 87 1.00 -0.35 11.50
CA GLU A 87 2.46 -0.47 11.48
C GLU A 87 2.88 -1.90 11.79
N GLN A 88 2.36 -2.50 12.88
CA GLN A 88 2.65 -3.89 13.25
C GLN A 88 2.23 -4.86 12.14
N ALA A 89 1.01 -4.74 11.60
CA ALA A 89 0.56 -5.62 10.53
C ALA A 89 1.44 -5.51 9.27
N THR A 90 1.97 -4.32 8.97
CA THR A 90 2.90 -4.11 7.86
C THR A 90 4.22 -4.84 8.11
N GLU A 91 4.78 -4.73 9.32
CA GLU A 91 5.99 -5.44 9.73
C GLU A 91 5.80 -6.95 9.71
N ASP A 92 4.68 -7.45 10.24
CA ASP A 92 4.35 -8.87 10.29
C ASP A 92 4.19 -9.47 8.88
N MET A 93 3.58 -8.72 7.95
CA MET A 93 3.47 -9.12 6.54
C MET A 93 4.84 -9.14 5.84
N ILE A 94 5.72 -8.17 6.12
CA ILE A 94 7.09 -8.14 5.57
C ILE A 94 7.94 -9.29 6.13
N ALA A 95 7.77 -9.61 7.42
CA ALA A 95 8.45 -10.71 8.09
C ALA A 95 7.92 -12.09 7.66
N GLY A 96 6.76 -12.14 7.00
CA GLY A 96 6.09 -13.39 6.62
C GLY A 96 5.35 -14.07 7.77
N GLU A 97 5.15 -13.38 8.90
CA GLU A 97 4.36 -13.85 10.03
C GLU A 97 2.86 -13.83 9.70
N ILE A 98 2.44 -12.87 8.87
CA ILE A 98 1.11 -12.84 8.23
C ILE A 98 1.28 -13.18 6.75
N THR A 99 0.66 -14.29 6.32
CA THR A 99 0.56 -14.65 4.90
C THR A 99 -0.83 -14.33 4.39
N VAL A 100 -0.93 -13.47 3.37
CA VAL A 100 -2.19 -13.19 2.68
C VAL A 100 -2.36 -14.17 1.52
N THR A 101 -3.39 -15.02 1.59
CA THR A 101 -3.76 -15.89 0.47
C THR A 101 -4.75 -15.15 -0.43
N LEU A 102 -4.41 -15.04 -1.71
CA LEU A 102 -5.39 -14.61 -2.72
C LEU A 102 -6.43 -15.73 -2.92
N PRO A 103 -7.73 -15.39 -3.06
CA PRO A 103 -8.79 -16.36 -3.33
C PRO A 103 -8.63 -17.08 -4.68
#